data_AF-A0A517LG57-F1
#
_entry.id   AF-A0A517LG57-F1
#
_cell.length_a   1.000
_cell.length_b   1.000
_cell.length_c   1.000
_cell.angle_alpha   90.00
_cell.angle_beta   90.00
_cell.angle_gamma   90.00
#
_symmetry.space_group_name_H-M   'P 1'
#
loop_
_entity.id
_entity.type
_entity.pdbx_description
1 polymer ?
#
loop_
_entity_poly.entity_id
_entity_poly.type
_entity_poly.pdbx_seq_one_letter_code
_entity_poly.pdbx_strand_id
1 'polypeptide(L)'
;MNIIHDFSDDNGKSVKTTTAILEIASPCCSAASIPITRLDQIDDFWNVVPNVPFDYLECDEADTWRCVVWYFTLAWFSRLWVFQEVNSDTQALLICGSTTVGWDVAALASTYIRRSTGVRQLWGFQESHINNIYNMRHRSVHKTFSPPELLTWVRSFGASDPLDRVYALMGMPPIAKMIPLWEVDYFKTRKQLYIEFAARSVLEVQGLDVLACVQLVNTIQQDFPSWVPQWDQSQTIIPISRSFAFQWKAHGASSISAQVNPINSVLEIEGIVVDTVATKIDTDSS
;
A
#
# COMPACT_ATOMS: atom_id res chain seq x y z
N MET A 1 20.47 -6.19 7.37
CA MET A 1 21.13 -5.65 6.16
C MET A 1 20.43 -6.21 4.94
N ASN A 2 19.26 -5.67 4.61
CA ASN A 2 18.49 -6.09 3.43
C ASN A 2 18.88 -5.13 2.30
N ILE A 3 19.76 -5.61 1.42
CA ILE A 3 20.30 -4.87 0.28
C ILE A 3 19.72 -5.50 -0.98
N ILE A 4 19.10 -4.73 -1.87
CA ILE A 4 19.12 -5.07 -3.29
C ILE A 4 19.34 -3.83 -4.15
N HIS A 5 20.40 -3.94 -4.95
CA HIS A 5 20.92 -2.99 -5.92
C HIS A 5 20.14 -2.99 -7.23
N ASP A 6 19.93 -1.80 -7.79
CA ASP A 6 19.91 -1.63 -9.24
C ASP A 6 21.31 -1.18 -9.70
N PHE A 7 22.00 -2.05 -10.43
CA PHE A 7 23.36 -1.83 -10.97
C PHE A 7 23.33 -1.25 -12.39
N SER A 8 22.30 -0.49 -12.73
CA SER A 8 22.32 0.28 -13.99
C SER A 8 23.49 1.27 -13.98
N ASP A 9 24.20 1.39 -15.10
CA ASP A 9 25.04 2.56 -15.39
C ASP A 9 24.12 3.80 -15.38
N ASP A 10 24.11 4.47 -14.23
CA ASP A 10 23.19 5.56 -13.94
C ASP A 10 23.71 6.91 -14.44
N ASN A 11 24.88 6.97 -15.08
CA ASN A 11 25.53 8.20 -15.53
C ASN A 11 25.60 9.30 -14.44
N GLY A 12 25.74 8.92 -13.16
CA GLY A 12 25.78 9.84 -12.03
C GLY A 12 24.41 10.31 -11.52
N LYS A 13 23.30 9.78 -12.06
CA LYS A 13 21.94 10.12 -11.60
C LYS A 13 21.72 9.74 -10.13
N SER A 14 22.30 8.63 -9.66
CA SER A 14 22.13 8.18 -8.28
C SER A 14 22.77 9.13 -7.26
N VAL A 15 23.92 9.71 -7.58
CA VAL A 15 24.61 10.73 -6.77
C VAL A 15 23.77 12.01 -6.68
N LYS A 16 23.31 12.52 -7.83
CA LYS A 16 22.42 13.70 -7.86
C LYS A 16 21.14 13.45 -7.08
N THR A 17 20.52 12.28 -7.27
CA THR A 17 19.27 11.92 -6.58
C THR A 17 19.46 11.81 -5.07
N THR A 18 20.49 11.11 -4.60
CA THR A 18 20.75 10.94 -3.16
C THR A 18 20.99 12.29 -2.49
N THR A 19 21.71 13.18 -3.15
CA THR A 19 21.92 14.56 -2.69
C THR A 19 20.59 15.31 -2.57
N ALA A 20 19.77 15.29 -3.64
CA ALA A 20 18.46 15.93 -3.64
C ALA A 20 17.50 15.35 -2.59
N ILE A 21 17.49 14.04 -2.38
CA ILE A 21 16.69 13.38 -1.33
C ILE A 21 17.07 13.91 0.06
N LEU A 22 18.37 14.08 0.34
CA LEU A 22 18.85 14.64 1.60
C LEU A 22 18.50 16.13 1.75
N GLU A 23 18.59 16.91 0.68
CA GLU A 23 18.21 18.32 0.65
C GLU A 23 16.71 18.54 0.82
N ILE A 24 15.86 17.58 0.43
CA ILE A 24 14.41 17.61 0.71
C ILE A 24 14.12 17.14 2.14
N ALA A 25 14.75 16.04 2.57
CA ALA A 25 14.47 15.42 3.87
C ALA A 25 14.96 16.27 5.05
N SER A 26 16.10 16.94 4.93
CA SER A 26 16.71 17.70 6.02
C SER A 26 15.82 18.88 6.46
N PRO A 27 15.30 19.73 5.55
CA PRO A 27 14.34 20.78 5.91
C PRO A 27 13.05 20.23 6.53
N CYS A 28 12.52 19.09 6.06
CA CYS A 28 11.35 18.45 6.68
C CYS A 28 11.64 18.07 8.14
N CYS A 29 12.81 17.46 8.39
CA CYS A 29 13.29 17.10 9.72
C CYS A 29 13.47 18.34 10.62
N SER A 30 14.11 19.40 10.10
CA SER A 30 14.32 20.65 10.82
C SER A 30 13.00 21.34 11.18
N ALA A 31 12.05 21.42 10.25
CA ALA A 31 10.73 22.01 10.49
C ALA A 31 9.95 21.27 11.58
N ALA A 32 10.08 19.95 11.66
CA ALA A 32 9.44 19.12 12.68
C ALA A 32 10.27 18.98 13.98
N SER A 33 11.46 19.57 14.06
CA SER A 33 12.40 19.38 15.18
C SER A 33 12.76 17.91 15.46
N ILE A 34 12.89 17.10 14.40
CA ILE A 34 13.22 15.67 14.46
C ILE A 34 14.61 15.45 13.85
N PRO A 35 15.56 14.79 14.52
CA PRO A 35 16.82 14.41 13.90
C PRO A 35 16.59 13.42 12.75
N ILE A 36 17.28 13.62 11.61
CA ILE A 36 17.16 12.73 10.44
C ILE A 36 17.50 11.26 10.75
N THR A 37 18.36 11.03 11.75
CA THR A 37 18.74 9.70 12.26
C THR A 37 17.67 9.03 13.14
N ARG A 38 16.57 9.73 13.43
CA ARG A 38 15.47 9.26 14.29
C ARG A 38 14.15 9.09 13.55
N LEU A 39 14.20 9.11 12.21
CA LEU A 39 13.02 8.87 11.37
C LEU A 39 12.42 7.47 11.58
N ASP A 40 13.20 6.51 12.05
CA ASP A 40 12.76 5.17 12.43
C ASP A 40 11.64 5.18 13.49
N GLN A 41 11.58 6.25 14.29
CA GLN A 41 10.63 6.40 15.40
C GLN A 41 9.32 7.06 14.98
N ILE A 42 9.25 7.52 13.75
CA ILE A 42 8.08 8.24 13.24
C ILE A 42 7.26 7.31 12.37
N ASP A 43 6.07 6.97 12.83
CA ASP A 43 5.17 6.08 12.10
C ASP A 43 4.44 6.77 10.94
N ASP A 44 4.24 8.10 11.03
CA ASP A 44 3.49 8.89 10.06
C ASP A 44 4.26 10.15 9.62
N PHE A 45 4.87 10.07 8.43
CA PHE A 45 5.59 11.19 7.83
C PHE A 45 4.66 12.29 7.30
N TRP A 46 3.36 12.05 7.15
CA TRP A 46 2.43 13.10 6.75
C TRP A 46 2.39 14.25 7.76
N ASN A 47 2.65 13.99 9.03
CA ASN A 47 2.72 15.03 10.06
C ASN A 47 4.09 15.71 10.16
N VAL A 48 5.13 15.13 9.54
CA VAL A 48 6.50 15.68 9.52
C VAL A 48 6.69 16.66 8.38
N VAL A 49 6.12 16.34 7.21
CA VAL A 49 6.23 17.18 6.02
C VAL A 49 5.45 18.49 6.21
N PRO A 50 5.99 19.67 5.88
CA PRO A 50 5.25 20.93 6.00
C PRO A 50 4.14 21.05 4.94
N ASN A 51 3.17 21.93 5.19
CA ASN A 51 2.09 22.24 4.25
C ASN A 51 2.53 23.10 3.06
N VAL A 52 3.63 23.83 3.19
CA VAL A 52 4.13 24.78 2.19
C VAL A 52 5.37 24.22 1.50
N PRO A 53 5.52 24.44 0.17
CA PRO A 53 6.76 24.13 -0.53
C PRO A 53 7.95 24.93 0.01
N PHE A 54 9.15 24.39 -0.19
CA PHE A 54 10.39 25.09 0.14
C PHE A 54 10.86 25.88 -1.09
N ASP A 55 10.69 27.21 -1.06
CA ASP A 55 11.11 28.10 -2.17
C ASP A 55 12.64 28.23 -2.33
N TYR A 56 13.42 27.59 -1.45
CA TYR A 56 14.87 27.72 -1.36
C TYR A 56 15.61 26.38 -1.54
N LEU A 57 14.95 25.32 -2.01
CA LEU A 57 15.63 24.04 -2.24
C LEU A 57 16.78 24.24 -3.22
N GLU A 58 17.99 23.94 -2.78
CA GLU A 58 19.20 24.01 -3.62
C GLU A 58 19.10 23.02 -4.80
N CYS A 59 18.36 21.92 -4.63
CA CYS A 59 18.08 20.92 -5.66
C CYS A 59 17.06 21.33 -6.74
N ASP A 60 16.61 22.59 -6.81
CA ASP A 60 15.58 23.04 -7.77
C ASP A 60 16.07 23.21 -9.23
N GLU A 61 17.11 22.47 -9.61
CA GLU A 61 17.55 22.37 -11.00
C GLU A 61 16.74 21.31 -11.74
N ALA A 62 16.39 21.60 -13.01
CA ALA A 62 15.58 20.70 -13.82
C ALA A 62 16.20 19.31 -14.02
N ASP A 63 17.52 19.24 -14.14
CA ASP A 63 18.23 17.96 -14.28
C ASP A 63 18.21 17.15 -12.98
N THR A 64 18.24 17.81 -11.83
CA THR A 64 18.14 17.14 -10.52
C THR A 64 16.78 16.51 -10.33
N TRP A 65 15.70 17.24 -10.63
CA TRP A 65 14.34 16.69 -10.59
C TRP A 65 14.13 15.52 -11.56
N ARG A 66 14.70 15.57 -12.77
CA ARG A 66 14.68 14.42 -13.70
C ARG A 66 15.38 13.18 -13.11
N CYS A 67 16.46 13.36 -12.36
CA CYS A 67 17.12 12.26 -11.66
C CYS A 67 16.24 11.69 -10.55
N VAL A 68 15.58 12.55 -9.75
CA VAL A 68 14.65 12.12 -8.69
C VAL A 68 13.45 11.37 -9.26
N VAL A 69 12.87 11.85 -10.37
CA VAL A 69 11.79 11.14 -11.09
C VAL A 69 12.27 9.78 -11.55
N TRP A 70 13.42 9.70 -12.23
CA TRP A 70 14.02 8.44 -12.67
C TRP A 70 14.19 7.45 -11.50
N TYR A 71 14.74 7.91 -10.38
CA TYR A 71 14.94 7.08 -9.21
C TYR A 71 13.61 6.52 -8.68
N PHE A 72 12.57 7.34 -8.51
CA PHE A 72 11.28 6.83 -8.05
C PHE A 72 10.48 6.06 -9.12
N THR A 73 10.96 5.97 -10.36
CA THR A 73 10.42 5.06 -11.39
C THR A 73 11.10 3.69 -11.40
N LEU A 74 12.15 3.48 -10.60
CA LEU A 74 12.86 2.20 -10.56
C LEU A 74 11.93 1.06 -10.16
N ALA A 75 12.02 -0.04 -10.90
CA ALA A 75 11.12 -1.20 -10.77
C ALA A 75 11.12 -1.80 -9.36
N TRP A 76 12.19 -1.62 -8.58
CA TRP A 76 12.24 -2.06 -7.18
C TRP A 76 11.06 -1.53 -6.35
N PHE A 77 10.69 -0.25 -6.50
CA PHE A 77 9.56 0.36 -5.78
C PHE A 77 8.19 -0.19 -6.21
N SER A 78 8.12 -0.93 -7.31
CA SER A 78 6.90 -1.58 -7.79
C SER A 78 6.68 -2.97 -7.19
N ARG A 79 7.71 -3.64 -6.66
CA ARG A 79 7.64 -5.07 -6.30
C ARG A 79 6.94 -5.29 -4.97
N LEU A 80 6.01 -6.23 -4.91
CA LEU A 80 5.23 -6.49 -3.68
C LEU A 80 6.11 -7.00 -2.52
N TRP A 81 7.06 -7.90 -2.80
CA TRP A 81 7.97 -8.45 -1.78
C TRP A 81 8.79 -7.38 -1.03
N VAL A 82 9.05 -6.25 -1.69
CA VAL A 82 9.78 -5.14 -1.08
C VAL A 82 9.03 -4.56 0.12
N PHE A 83 7.71 -4.69 0.15
CA PHE A 83 6.90 -4.28 1.29
C PHE A 83 7.36 -4.96 2.59
N GLN A 84 7.70 -6.26 2.56
CA GLN A 84 8.28 -6.94 3.72
C GLN A 84 9.73 -6.54 3.96
N GLU A 85 10.54 -6.40 2.91
CA GLU A 85 11.98 -6.09 3.01
C GLU A 85 12.22 -4.81 3.84
N VAL A 86 11.43 -3.77 3.60
CA VAL A 86 11.55 -2.46 4.27
C VAL A 86 10.82 -2.36 5.60
N ASN A 87 9.89 -3.28 5.89
CA ASN A 87 9.15 -3.32 7.15
C ASN A 87 9.67 -4.35 8.16
N SER A 88 10.61 -5.22 7.74
CA SER A 88 11.25 -6.19 8.63
C SER A 88 12.39 -5.59 9.46
N ASP A 89 12.96 -4.47 9.03
CA ASP A 89 14.06 -3.78 9.71
C ASP A 89 13.82 -2.26 9.69
N THR A 90 14.07 -1.60 10.82
CA THR A 90 13.94 -0.14 10.94
C THR A 90 15.13 0.62 10.35
N GLN A 91 16.23 -0.07 10.05
CA GLN A 91 17.47 0.51 9.51
C GLN A 91 17.72 0.08 8.06
N ALA A 92 16.66 -0.14 7.29
CA ALA A 92 16.75 -0.50 5.89
C ALA A 92 17.49 0.58 5.07
N LEU A 93 18.35 0.14 4.14
CA LEU A 93 19.14 0.99 3.27
C LEU A 93 18.76 0.73 1.81
N LEU A 94 18.58 1.81 1.04
CA LEU A 94 18.46 1.76 -0.40
C LEU A 94 19.84 1.93 -1.02
N ILE A 95 20.18 1.05 -1.95
CA ILE A 95 21.45 1.11 -2.68
C ILE A 95 21.16 1.20 -4.18
N CYS A 96 21.70 2.23 -4.82
CA CYS A 96 21.51 2.50 -6.24
C CYS A 96 22.83 2.98 -6.84
N GLY A 97 23.35 2.23 -7.82
CA GLY A 97 24.68 2.47 -8.37
C GLY A 97 25.75 2.46 -7.28
N SER A 98 26.46 3.59 -7.14
CA SER A 98 27.51 3.81 -6.13
C SER A 98 27.03 4.50 -4.85
N THR A 99 25.72 4.75 -4.72
CA THR A 99 25.15 5.51 -3.59
C THR A 99 24.29 4.67 -2.67
N THR A 100 24.23 5.10 -1.42
CA THR A 100 23.42 4.50 -0.36
C THR A 100 22.65 5.59 0.37
N VAL A 101 21.36 5.38 0.58
CA VAL A 101 20.49 6.27 1.36
C VAL A 101 19.59 5.47 2.29
N GLY A 102 19.28 6.00 3.47
CA GLY A 102 18.33 5.36 4.38
C GLY A 102 16.93 5.29 3.76
N TRP A 103 16.25 4.15 3.89
CA TRP A 103 14.87 3.95 3.40
C TRP A 103 13.93 5.05 3.90
N ASP A 104 14.00 5.34 5.20
CA ASP A 104 13.14 6.33 5.84
C ASP A 104 13.39 7.75 5.33
N VAL A 105 14.63 8.07 4.93
CA VAL A 105 15.00 9.35 4.33
C VAL A 105 14.39 9.49 2.93
N ALA A 106 14.54 8.46 2.09
CA ALA A 106 13.95 8.44 0.76
C ALA A 106 12.41 8.47 0.81
N ALA A 107 11.82 7.76 1.77
CA ALA A 107 10.38 7.75 1.96
C ALA A 107 9.82 9.07 2.50
N LEU A 108 10.56 9.81 3.32
CA LEU A 108 10.20 11.17 3.73
C LEU A 108 10.21 12.13 2.53
N ALA A 109 11.25 12.09 1.69
CA ALA A 109 11.32 12.89 0.47
C ALA A 109 10.17 12.56 -0.50
N SER A 110 9.88 11.27 -0.71
CA SER A 110 8.72 10.81 -1.48
C SER A 110 7.39 11.32 -0.89
N THR A 111 7.25 11.35 0.44
CA THR A 111 6.06 11.88 1.12
C THR A 111 5.89 13.39 0.88
N TYR A 112 6.99 14.16 0.90
CA TYR A 112 6.97 15.59 0.53
C TYR A 112 6.49 15.79 -0.91
N ILE A 113 7.09 15.07 -1.87
CA ILE A 113 6.70 15.12 -3.28
C ILE A 113 5.22 14.73 -3.42
N ARG A 114 4.78 13.66 -2.76
CA ARG A 114 3.39 13.21 -2.78
C ARG A 114 2.42 14.27 -2.24
N ARG A 115 2.82 15.07 -1.25
CA ARG A 115 1.98 16.14 -0.71
C ARG A 115 1.93 17.35 -1.64
N SER A 116 3.03 17.67 -2.33
CA SER A 116 3.12 18.81 -3.23
C SER A 116 2.51 18.49 -4.61
N THR A 117 1.27 18.94 -4.83
CA THR A 117 0.60 18.84 -6.16
C THR A 117 1.39 19.54 -7.25
N GLY A 118 1.95 20.71 -6.95
CA GLY A 118 2.77 21.50 -7.89
C GLY A 118 4.00 20.74 -8.36
N VAL A 119 4.81 20.21 -7.43
CA VAL A 119 6.03 19.44 -7.76
C VAL A 119 5.67 18.21 -8.60
N ARG A 120 4.62 17.47 -8.22
CA ARG A 120 4.19 16.27 -8.97
C ARG A 120 3.82 16.58 -10.41
N GLN A 121 3.04 17.64 -10.61
CA GLN A 121 2.57 18.02 -11.95
C GLN A 121 3.69 18.62 -12.79
N LEU A 122 4.50 19.49 -12.20
CA LEU A 122 5.59 20.18 -12.89
C LEU A 122 6.66 19.22 -13.41
N TRP A 123 7.04 18.24 -12.58
CA TRP A 123 8.16 17.34 -12.88
C TRP A 123 7.76 15.97 -13.42
N GLY A 124 6.46 15.66 -13.47
CA GLY A 124 5.99 14.45 -14.13
C GLY A 124 6.06 13.19 -13.26
N PHE A 125 5.64 13.24 -12.00
CA PHE A 125 5.67 12.10 -11.08
C PHE A 125 4.51 11.09 -11.26
N GLN A 126 3.63 11.27 -12.25
CA GLN A 126 2.43 10.45 -12.43
C GLN A 126 2.76 8.96 -12.67
N GLU A 127 3.84 8.70 -13.41
CA GLU A 127 4.32 7.34 -13.73
C GLU A 127 5.32 6.80 -12.70
N SER A 128 5.58 7.54 -11.62
CA SER A 128 6.50 7.12 -10.57
C SER A 128 5.82 6.26 -9.50
N HIS A 129 6.62 5.57 -8.70
CA HIS A 129 6.17 4.72 -7.61
C HIS A 129 6.08 5.45 -6.25
N ILE A 130 5.98 6.79 -6.23
CA ILE A 130 5.89 7.56 -4.97
C ILE A 130 4.71 7.12 -4.07
N ASN A 131 3.60 6.69 -4.68
CA ASN A 131 2.47 6.15 -3.92
C ASN A 131 2.81 4.79 -3.29
N ASN A 132 3.54 3.92 -3.98
CA ASN A 132 4.01 2.66 -3.42
C ASN A 132 4.99 2.90 -2.26
N ILE A 133 5.91 3.86 -2.42
CA ILE A 133 6.85 4.26 -1.35
C ILE A 133 6.12 4.74 -0.11
N TYR A 134 5.15 5.64 -0.29
CA TYR A 134 4.28 6.05 0.80
C TYR A 134 3.53 4.85 1.41
N ASN A 135 2.94 4.01 0.57
CA ASN A 135 2.19 2.83 1.03
C ASN A 135 3.07 1.87 1.82
N MET A 136 4.32 1.64 1.43
CA MET A 136 5.29 0.81 2.15
C MET A 136 5.74 1.42 3.46
N ARG A 137 5.81 2.76 3.58
CA ARG A 137 6.33 3.43 4.77
C ARG A 137 5.26 3.85 5.79
N HIS A 138 3.99 3.79 5.45
CA HIS A 138 2.91 4.29 6.30
C HIS A 138 2.54 3.35 7.48
N ARG A 139 3.51 3.16 8.39
CA ARG A 139 3.46 2.22 9.52
C ARG A 139 2.25 2.42 10.43
N SER A 140 1.83 3.68 10.65
CA SER A 140 0.66 4.01 11.47
C SER A 140 -0.61 3.33 10.94
N VAL A 141 -0.81 3.35 9.62
CA VAL A 141 -2.00 2.77 9.00
C VAL A 141 -1.91 1.25 8.93
N HIS A 142 -0.73 0.67 8.65
CA HIS A 142 -0.56 -0.80 8.64
C HIS A 142 -0.96 -1.45 9.95
N LYS A 143 -0.74 -0.77 11.08
CA LYS A 143 -1.13 -1.24 12.41
C LYS A 143 -2.66 -1.25 12.62
N THR A 144 -3.39 -0.46 11.84
CA THR A 144 -4.84 -0.27 11.96
C THR A 144 -5.64 -0.98 10.88
N PHE A 145 -5.00 -1.56 9.87
CA PHE A 145 -5.70 -2.25 8.79
C PHE A 145 -6.27 -3.57 9.25
N SER A 146 -7.46 -3.89 8.76
CA SER A 146 -7.89 -5.28 8.71
C SER A 146 -7.10 -6.03 7.62
N PRO A 147 -6.99 -7.37 7.71
CA PRO A 147 -6.30 -8.19 6.71
C PRO A 147 -6.70 -7.88 5.25
N PRO A 148 -7.99 -7.80 4.87
CA PRO A 148 -8.37 -7.49 3.48
C PRO A 148 -8.08 -6.04 3.06
N GLU A 149 -8.09 -5.08 3.99
CA GLU A 149 -7.68 -3.69 3.72
C GLU A 149 -6.20 -3.62 3.36
N LEU A 150 -5.34 -4.34 4.08
CA LEU A 150 -3.90 -4.38 3.77
C LEU A 150 -3.65 -4.94 2.35
N LEU A 151 -4.34 -6.02 1.97
CA LEU A 151 -4.21 -6.57 0.61
C LEU A 151 -4.70 -5.57 -0.46
N THR A 152 -5.75 -4.82 -0.15
CA THR A 152 -6.28 -3.78 -1.05
C THR A 152 -5.31 -2.61 -1.19
N TRP A 153 -4.63 -2.24 -0.10
CA TRP A 153 -3.64 -1.16 -0.05
C TRP A 153 -2.44 -1.38 -0.97
N VAL A 154 -2.08 -2.64 -1.22
CA VAL A 154 -0.91 -3.01 -2.02
C VAL A 154 -1.25 -3.48 -3.44
N ARG A 155 -2.48 -3.25 -3.92
CA ARG A 155 -2.90 -3.67 -5.28
C ARG A 155 -2.05 -3.03 -6.39
N SER A 156 -1.50 -1.83 -6.16
CA SER A 156 -0.61 -1.13 -7.10
C SER A 156 0.77 -1.75 -7.26
N PHE A 157 1.13 -2.73 -6.41
CA PHE A 157 2.41 -3.42 -6.49
C PHE A 157 2.33 -4.54 -7.53
N GLY A 158 3.43 -4.84 -8.20
CA GLY A 158 3.61 -5.98 -9.08
C GLY A 158 3.93 -7.25 -8.28
N ALA A 159 3.29 -8.35 -8.66
CA ALA A 159 3.56 -9.69 -8.19
C ALA A 159 3.52 -10.63 -9.40
N SER A 160 4.58 -11.42 -9.61
CA SER A 160 4.65 -12.36 -10.73
C SER A 160 3.76 -13.58 -10.50
N ASP A 161 3.72 -14.06 -9.25
CA ASP A 161 2.79 -15.10 -8.82
C ASP A 161 1.55 -14.45 -8.17
N PRO A 162 0.32 -14.76 -8.59
CA PRO A 162 -0.88 -14.20 -7.96
C PRO A 162 -1.05 -14.61 -6.49
N LEU A 163 -0.44 -15.69 -6.02
CA LEU A 163 -0.46 -16.12 -4.62
C LEU A 163 0.35 -15.18 -3.71
N ASP A 164 1.38 -14.52 -4.26
CA ASP A 164 2.19 -13.54 -3.53
C ASP A 164 1.36 -12.36 -3.03
N ARG A 165 0.19 -12.10 -3.63
CA ARG A 165 -0.76 -11.10 -3.12
C ARG A 165 -1.10 -11.32 -1.65
N VAL A 166 -1.12 -12.57 -1.19
CA VAL A 166 -1.33 -12.92 0.21
C VAL A 166 0.00 -13.24 0.88
N TYR A 167 0.80 -14.11 0.27
CA TYR A 167 2.01 -14.66 0.90
C TYR A 167 3.09 -13.61 1.17
N ALA A 168 3.26 -12.64 0.28
CA ALA A 168 4.19 -11.54 0.49
C ALA A 168 3.75 -10.56 1.58
N LEU A 169 2.59 -10.75 2.23
CA LEU A 169 2.13 -9.91 3.34
C LEU A 169 1.84 -10.69 4.63
N MET A 170 2.04 -12.00 4.65
CA MET A 170 1.74 -12.83 5.83
C MET A 170 2.48 -12.42 7.10
N GLY A 171 3.71 -11.90 6.97
CA GLY A 171 4.48 -11.39 8.12
C GLY A 171 3.97 -10.06 8.68
N MET A 172 3.05 -9.37 8.00
CA MET A 172 2.54 -8.08 8.46
C MET A 172 1.55 -8.26 9.61
N PRO A 173 1.54 -7.35 10.63
CA PRO A 173 0.74 -7.54 11.84
C PRO A 173 -0.75 -7.83 11.64
N PRO A 174 -1.49 -7.20 10.69
CA PRO A 174 -2.90 -7.55 10.46
C PRO A 174 -3.09 -9.03 10.14
N ILE A 175 -2.27 -9.54 9.22
CA ILE A 175 -2.38 -10.91 8.71
C ILE A 175 -1.77 -11.89 9.70
N ALA A 176 -0.56 -11.62 10.22
CA ALA A 176 0.11 -12.48 11.19
C ALA A 176 -0.73 -12.73 12.46
N LYS A 177 -1.51 -11.74 12.93
CA LYS A 177 -2.42 -11.90 14.07
C LYS A 177 -3.64 -12.76 13.76
N MET A 178 -4.18 -12.64 12.54
CA MET A 178 -5.33 -13.43 12.09
C MET A 178 -4.96 -14.91 11.95
N ILE A 179 -3.75 -15.21 11.47
CA ILE A 179 -3.37 -16.55 11.01
C ILE A 179 -1.93 -16.93 11.40
N PRO A 180 -1.59 -16.99 12.71
CA PRO A 180 -0.21 -17.09 13.19
C PRO A 180 0.53 -18.38 12.79
N LEU A 181 -0.19 -19.44 12.42
CA LEU A 181 0.36 -20.75 12.05
C LEU A 181 0.08 -21.14 10.59
N TRP A 182 -0.35 -20.20 9.75
CA TRP A 182 -0.58 -20.52 8.35
C TRP A 182 0.77 -20.62 7.63
N GLU A 183 1.00 -21.74 6.96
CA GLU A 183 2.17 -21.97 6.12
C GLU A 183 1.90 -21.56 4.67
N VAL A 184 2.97 -21.14 3.99
CA VAL A 184 2.95 -20.81 2.57
C VAL A 184 2.84 -22.10 1.74
N ASP A 185 1.91 -22.13 0.80
CA ASP A 185 1.62 -23.31 -0.03
C ASP A 185 1.37 -22.91 -1.49
N TYR A 186 2.43 -22.94 -2.29
CA TYR A 186 2.36 -22.66 -3.74
C TYR A 186 1.72 -23.79 -4.56
N PHE A 187 1.29 -24.89 -3.95
CA PHE A 187 0.50 -25.90 -4.65
C PHE A 187 -0.98 -25.51 -4.75
N LYS A 188 -1.43 -24.49 -3.99
CA LYS A 188 -2.79 -23.96 -4.09
C LYS A 188 -3.02 -23.21 -5.38
N THR A 189 -4.23 -23.31 -5.91
CA THR A 189 -4.71 -22.36 -6.91
C THR A 189 -5.00 -21.00 -6.28
N ARG A 190 -4.92 -19.92 -7.06
CA ARG A 190 -5.30 -18.57 -6.61
C ARG A 190 -6.71 -18.52 -5.99
N LYS A 191 -7.66 -19.25 -6.58
CA LYS A 191 -9.06 -19.29 -6.12
C LYS A 191 -9.16 -19.92 -4.74
N GLN A 192 -8.49 -21.05 -4.51
CA GLN A 192 -8.47 -21.70 -3.21
C GLN A 192 -7.86 -20.79 -2.14
N LEU A 193 -6.70 -20.19 -2.41
CA LEU A 193 -6.05 -19.29 -1.46
C LEU A 193 -6.92 -18.08 -1.13
N TYR A 194 -7.57 -17.48 -2.14
CA TYR A 194 -8.34 -16.27 -1.91
C TYR A 194 -9.64 -16.53 -1.16
N ILE A 195 -10.34 -17.63 -1.46
CA ILE A 195 -11.52 -18.06 -0.69
C ILE A 195 -11.11 -18.33 0.76
N GLU A 196 -10.00 -19.05 0.97
CA GLU A 196 -9.51 -19.36 2.31
C GLU A 196 -9.17 -18.09 3.10
N PHE A 197 -8.44 -17.15 2.49
CA PHE A 197 -8.10 -15.88 3.12
C PHE A 197 -9.33 -15.04 3.45
N ALA A 198 -10.28 -14.94 2.52
CA ALA A 198 -11.52 -14.21 2.72
C ALA A 198 -12.36 -14.84 3.84
N ALA A 199 -12.48 -16.18 3.86
CA ALA A 199 -13.21 -16.90 4.91
C ALA A 199 -12.60 -16.65 6.29
N ARG A 200 -11.27 -16.78 6.42
CA ARG A 200 -10.58 -16.49 7.68
C ARG A 200 -10.71 -15.03 8.10
N SER A 201 -10.71 -14.09 7.14
CA SER A 201 -10.97 -12.68 7.43
C SER A 201 -12.34 -12.46 8.06
N VAL A 202 -13.38 -13.17 7.61
CA VAL A 202 -14.72 -13.07 8.21
C VAL A 202 -14.77 -13.74 9.58
N LEU A 203 -14.27 -14.97 9.66
CA LEU A 203 -14.45 -15.84 10.84
C LEU A 203 -13.53 -15.47 12.01
N GLU A 204 -12.26 -15.17 11.74
CA GLU A 204 -11.25 -14.91 12.78
C GLU A 204 -11.24 -13.44 13.22
N VAL A 205 -11.43 -12.50 12.28
CA VAL A 205 -11.47 -11.05 12.59
C VAL A 205 -12.87 -10.62 13.06
N GLN A 206 -13.89 -11.46 12.85
CA GLN A 206 -15.30 -11.15 13.13
C GLN A 206 -15.76 -9.84 12.47
N GLY A 207 -15.40 -9.65 11.19
CA GLY A 207 -15.71 -8.44 10.43
C GLY A 207 -16.09 -8.70 8.97
N LEU A 208 -16.84 -7.77 8.38
CA LEU A 208 -17.29 -7.84 6.98
C LEU A 208 -16.51 -6.94 6.02
N ASP A 209 -15.36 -6.39 6.45
CA ASP A 209 -14.54 -5.49 5.64
C ASP A 209 -14.14 -6.11 4.29
N VAL A 210 -14.03 -7.44 4.23
CA VAL A 210 -13.73 -8.17 2.99
C VAL A 210 -14.75 -7.86 1.88
N LEU A 211 -16.01 -7.61 2.22
CA LEU A 211 -17.06 -7.26 1.26
C LEU A 211 -16.83 -5.89 0.64
N ALA A 212 -16.23 -4.95 1.39
CA ALA A 212 -15.86 -3.63 0.86
C ALA A 212 -14.65 -3.70 -0.10
N CYS A 213 -13.92 -4.81 -0.11
CA CYS A 213 -12.79 -5.06 -0.99
C CYS A 213 -13.17 -5.81 -2.28
N VAL A 214 -14.43 -6.25 -2.41
CA VAL A 214 -14.95 -6.91 -3.60
C VAL A 214 -15.13 -5.87 -4.71
N GLN A 215 -14.58 -6.18 -5.89
CA GLN A 215 -14.80 -5.38 -7.10
C GLN A 215 -16.10 -5.85 -7.76
N LEU A 216 -16.83 -4.93 -8.40
CA LEU A 216 -18.08 -5.20 -9.13
C LEU A 216 -17.95 -4.79 -10.59
N VAL A 217 -16.93 -5.32 -11.28
CA VAL A 217 -16.60 -4.95 -12.66
C VAL A 217 -16.92 -6.09 -13.61
N ASN A 218 -17.39 -5.76 -14.82
CA ASN A 218 -17.79 -6.71 -15.86
C ASN A 218 -16.66 -7.65 -16.33
N THR A 219 -15.40 -7.39 -15.96
CA THR A 219 -14.22 -8.23 -16.27
C THR A 219 -13.88 -9.28 -15.22
N ILE A 220 -14.62 -9.32 -14.10
CA ILE A 220 -14.39 -10.30 -13.04
C ILE A 220 -14.80 -11.68 -13.53
N GLN A 221 -13.85 -12.61 -13.50
CA GLN A 221 -14.13 -14.01 -13.85
C GLN A 221 -15.25 -14.54 -12.95
N GLN A 222 -16.30 -15.08 -13.56
CA GLN A 222 -17.48 -15.65 -12.90
C GLN A 222 -17.16 -16.86 -12.02
N ASP A 223 -15.91 -17.35 -12.04
CA ASP A 223 -15.49 -18.52 -11.28
C ASP A 223 -15.20 -18.24 -9.80
N PHE A 224 -15.25 -17.00 -9.31
CA PHE A 224 -15.08 -16.69 -7.88
C PHE A 224 -16.43 -16.50 -7.19
N PRO A 225 -16.56 -16.90 -5.90
CA PRO A 225 -17.71 -16.51 -5.09
C PRO A 225 -17.82 -14.98 -5.03
N SER A 226 -19.05 -14.45 -5.07
CA SER A 226 -19.31 -13.00 -5.17
C SER A 226 -18.79 -12.16 -3.99
N TRP A 227 -18.45 -12.79 -2.88
CA TRP A 227 -17.97 -12.14 -1.67
C TRP A 227 -16.43 -12.18 -1.54
N VAL A 228 -15.73 -12.81 -2.48
CA VAL A 228 -14.27 -13.00 -2.45
C VAL A 228 -13.58 -12.00 -3.37
N PRO A 229 -12.76 -11.08 -2.81
CA PRO A 229 -11.98 -10.16 -3.62
C PRO A 229 -10.93 -10.88 -4.48
N GLN A 230 -10.77 -10.43 -5.73
CA GLN A 230 -9.65 -10.82 -6.57
C GLN A 230 -8.52 -9.79 -6.40
N TRP A 231 -7.61 -10.02 -5.45
CA TRP A 231 -6.55 -9.05 -5.07
C TRP A 231 -5.46 -8.85 -6.13
N ASP A 232 -5.37 -9.76 -7.10
CA ASP A 232 -4.48 -9.66 -8.27
C ASP A 232 -4.96 -8.67 -9.33
N GLN A 233 -6.25 -8.29 -9.29
CA GLN A 233 -6.82 -7.34 -10.24
C GLN A 233 -6.51 -5.89 -9.82
N SER A 234 -5.87 -5.16 -10.73
CA SER A 234 -5.43 -3.77 -10.52
C SER A 234 -6.61 -2.80 -10.59
N GLN A 235 -7.19 -2.46 -9.44
CA GLN A 235 -7.99 -1.24 -9.28
C GLN A 235 -7.82 -0.66 -7.88
N THR A 236 -7.77 0.66 -7.80
CA THR A 236 -7.75 1.41 -6.55
C THR A 236 -9.17 1.58 -6.03
N ILE A 237 -9.66 0.57 -5.30
CA ILE A 237 -10.80 0.77 -4.40
C ILE A 237 -10.23 1.28 -3.08
N ILE A 238 -10.61 2.49 -2.68
CA ILE A 238 -10.51 2.92 -1.29
C ILE A 238 -11.86 2.57 -0.67
N PRO A 239 -11.93 1.61 0.28
CA PRO A 239 -13.18 1.32 0.98
C PRO A 239 -13.77 2.60 1.57
N ILE A 240 -15.10 2.75 1.50
CA ILE A 240 -15.82 3.94 2.01
C ILE A 240 -15.47 4.20 3.49
N SER A 241 -15.20 3.14 4.26
CA SER A 241 -14.74 3.22 5.66
C SER A 241 -13.47 4.06 5.84
N ARG A 242 -12.63 4.19 4.81
CA ARG A 242 -11.38 4.95 4.82
C ARG A 242 -11.47 6.27 4.05
N SER A 243 -12.56 6.52 3.31
CA SER A 243 -12.79 7.78 2.59
C SER A 243 -13.18 8.94 3.53
N PHE A 244 -13.57 8.64 4.77
CA PHE A 244 -14.02 9.63 5.75
C PHE A 244 -13.31 9.44 7.09
N ALA A 245 -13.08 10.53 7.81
CA ALA A 245 -12.43 10.52 9.13
C ALA A 245 -13.33 9.96 10.28
N PHE A 246 -14.48 9.39 9.94
CA PHE A 246 -15.47 8.91 10.91
C PHE A 246 -15.39 7.38 11.05
N GLN A 247 -15.47 6.91 12.30
CA GLN A 247 -15.68 5.49 12.57
C GLN A 247 -17.18 5.19 12.48
N TRP A 248 -17.55 4.36 11.51
CA TRP A 248 -18.92 3.88 11.35
C TRP A 248 -19.20 2.79 12.38
N LYS A 249 -20.33 2.88 13.09
CA LYS A 249 -20.78 1.89 14.09
C LYS A 249 -22.20 1.39 13.79
N ALA A 250 -22.47 1.08 12.53
CA ALA A 250 -23.80 0.66 12.09
C ALA A 250 -24.30 -0.60 12.83
N HIS A 251 -23.40 -1.48 13.26
CA HIS A 251 -23.74 -2.68 14.05
C HIS A 251 -23.72 -2.45 15.58
N GLY A 252 -23.37 -1.25 16.06
CA GLY A 252 -23.33 -0.92 17.48
C GLY A 252 -22.43 -1.87 18.28
N ALA A 253 -23.03 -2.64 19.20
CA ALA A 253 -22.36 -3.68 20.00
C ALA A 253 -22.72 -5.10 19.55
N SER A 254 -23.47 -5.25 18.46
CA SER A 254 -23.85 -6.55 17.92
C SER A 254 -22.64 -7.27 17.35
N SER A 255 -22.54 -8.56 17.65
CA SER A 255 -21.57 -9.48 17.05
C SER A 255 -22.06 -9.95 15.68
N ILE A 256 -21.11 -10.26 14.80
CA ILE A 256 -21.41 -10.87 13.50
C ILE A 256 -21.86 -12.33 13.68
N SER A 257 -22.94 -12.72 12.99
CA SER A 257 -23.32 -14.12 12.77
C SER A 257 -23.01 -14.44 11.32
N ALA A 258 -21.92 -15.17 11.09
CA ALA A 258 -21.43 -15.51 9.76
C ALA A 258 -20.98 -16.97 9.70
N GLN A 259 -21.28 -17.64 8.58
CA GLN A 259 -20.81 -18.99 8.27
C GLN A 259 -20.34 -19.03 6.82
N VAL A 260 -19.28 -19.79 6.55
CA VAL A 260 -18.83 -20.06 5.18
C VAL A 260 -19.03 -21.53 4.89
N ASN A 261 -19.92 -21.83 3.94
CA ASN A 261 -20.18 -23.18 3.51
C ASN A 261 -18.98 -23.71 2.69
N PRO A 262 -18.27 -24.74 3.17
CA PRO A 262 -17.03 -25.19 2.53
C PRO A 262 -17.26 -25.92 1.20
N ILE A 263 -18.47 -26.40 0.93
CA ILE A 263 -18.78 -27.21 -0.25
C ILE A 263 -19.03 -26.31 -1.46
N ASN A 264 -19.84 -25.26 -1.29
CA ASN A 264 -20.23 -24.36 -2.38
C ASN A 264 -19.60 -22.97 -2.26
N SER A 265 -18.75 -22.73 -1.25
CA SER A 265 -18.09 -21.44 -0.99
C SER A 265 -19.08 -20.27 -0.83
N VAL A 266 -20.24 -20.52 -0.24
CA VAL A 266 -21.25 -19.50 0.06
C VAL A 266 -21.01 -18.91 1.44
N LEU A 267 -20.99 -17.57 1.51
CA LEU A 267 -21.01 -16.83 2.76
C LEU A 267 -22.46 -16.58 3.18
N GLU A 268 -22.84 -17.10 4.34
CA GLU A 268 -24.13 -16.89 4.98
C GLU A 268 -23.95 -15.89 6.12
N ILE A 269 -24.74 -14.80 6.12
CA ILE A 269 -24.68 -13.75 7.14
C ILE A 269 -26.09 -13.31 7.53
N GLU A 270 -26.24 -12.87 8.77
CA GLU A 270 -27.47 -12.21 9.23
C GLU A 270 -27.44 -10.71 8.94
N GLY A 271 -28.57 -10.14 8.55
CA GLY A 271 -28.70 -8.73 8.26
C GLY A 271 -30.15 -8.26 8.27
N ILE A 272 -30.33 -6.95 8.19
CA ILE A 272 -31.64 -6.31 8.09
C ILE A 272 -31.81 -5.81 6.65
N VAL A 273 -32.94 -6.14 6.04
CA VAL A 273 -33.31 -5.57 4.74
C VAL A 273 -33.69 -4.11 4.96
N VAL A 274 -32.87 -3.20 4.45
CA VAL A 274 -33.11 -1.76 4.55
C VAL A 274 -34.01 -1.28 3.41
N ASP A 275 -33.71 -1.70 2.18
CA ASP A 275 -34.46 -1.31 0.98
C ASP A 275 -34.23 -2.32 -0.17
N THR A 276 -35.00 -2.21 -1.24
CA THR A 276 -34.85 -2.98 -2.48
C THR A 276 -34.54 -2.05 -3.65
N VAL A 277 -33.51 -2.36 -4.42
CA VAL A 277 -33.17 -1.58 -5.62
C VAL A 277 -34.29 -1.71 -6.65
N ALA A 278 -35.07 -0.63 -6.85
CA ALA A 278 -36.22 -0.64 -7.76
C ALA A 278 -35.83 -0.55 -9.24
N THR A 279 -34.74 0.13 -9.56
CA THR A 279 -34.29 0.31 -10.95
C THR A 279 -32.77 0.51 -10.98
N LYS A 280 -32.11 -0.14 -11.93
CA LYS A 280 -30.70 0.09 -12.26
C LYS A 280 -30.65 0.90 -13.56
N ILE A 281 -29.91 2.00 -13.57
CA ILE A 281 -29.61 2.76 -14.79
C ILE A 281 -28.14 2.51 -15.07
N ASP A 282 -27.84 1.92 -16.22
CA ASP A 282 -26.46 1.82 -16.69
C ASP A 282 -26.04 3.20 -17.18
N THR A 283 -25.05 3.80 -16.53
CA THR A 283 -24.40 5.00 -17.05
C THR A 283 -23.41 4.56 -18.11
N ASP A 284 -23.65 4.93 -19.37
CA ASP A 284 -22.72 4.67 -20.47
C ASP A 284 -21.33 5.19 -20.09
N SER A 285 -20.38 4.27 -20.01
CA SER A 285 -18.98 4.57 -19.75
C SER A 285 -18.36 5.20 -21.00
N SER A 286 -18.27 6.53 -21.00
CA SER A 286 -17.50 7.34 -21.96
C SER A 286 -16.00 7.24 -21.72
#